data_AF-A0AAW3U620-F1
#
_entry.id   AF-A0AAW3U620-F1
#
_cell.length_a   1.000
_cell.length_b   1.000
_cell.length_c   1.000
_cell.angle_alpha   90.00
_cell.angle_beta   90.00
_cell.angle_gamma   90.00
#
_symmetry.space_group_name_H-M   'P 1'
#
loop_
_entity.id
_entity.type
_entity.pdbx_description
1 polymer ?
#
loop_
_entity_poly.entity_id
_entity_poly.type
_entity_poly.pdbx_seq_one_letter_code
_entity_poly.pdbx_strand_id
1 'polypeptide(L)'
;MGRVLRSKAKVDYAAVTGRYDRYSFISPKKPKRPKIIRINAANGRANAAPPLTSWPPHGMHRDVVYYDDLNNAFGWGVRANNEIFLPFAWLDIHSHAIWQGLEQEVAGLGADAQACQHFDAIAQDMRALLANTRITECVGEAAAAACVLERYPGGNMIWGYHLHSGTGIDQIWEYPRGGGVSDFLIVEAKGPGAGLNFSLFVPPGYSQMEAGWIANHLYSMDNNGHAAGQRIVAAMGMQFVNAHPNYMGASKSYYGLSPTSPHRQSASRVYGMVVTAQWRADGRLGYVPSKRTRYFT
;
A
#
# COMPACT_ATOMS: atom_id res chain seq x y z
N MET A 1 -48.05 -27.52 -36.73
CA MET A 1 -47.62 -26.50 -35.75
C MET A 1 -46.75 -25.47 -36.46
N GLY A 2 -47.28 -24.28 -36.77
CA GLY A 2 -46.54 -23.20 -37.42
C GLY A 2 -46.13 -22.13 -36.39
N ARG A 3 -44.84 -21.81 -36.34
CA ARG A 3 -44.23 -20.87 -35.39
C ARG A 3 -44.63 -19.42 -35.74
N VAL A 4 -45.23 -18.68 -34.80
CA VAL A 4 -45.50 -17.24 -34.95
C VAL A 4 -44.17 -16.47 -34.82
N LEU A 5 -43.70 -15.87 -35.92
CA LEU A 5 -42.60 -14.92 -35.91
C LEU A 5 -43.12 -13.57 -35.38
N ARG A 6 -42.60 -13.10 -34.24
CA ARG A 6 -42.90 -11.75 -33.72
C ARG A 6 -42.27 -10.70 -34.66
N SER A 7 -43.09 -9.86 -35.28
CA SER A 7 -42.61 -8.66 -35.97
C SER A 7 -42.07 -7.67 -34.94
N LYS A 8 -40.80 -7.26 -35.08
CA LYS A 8 -40.27 -6.10 -34.33
C LYS A 8 -40.55 -4.86 -35.18
N ALA A 9 -41.22 -3.87 -34.58
CA ALA A 9 -41.33 -2.54 -35.17
C ALA A 9 -39.92 -1.98 -35.43
N LYS A 10 -39.68 -1.52 -36.66
CA LYS A 10 -38.42 -0.86 -37.03
C LYS A 10 -38.41 0.52 -36.37
N VAL A 11 -37.44 0.76 -35.50
CA VAL A 11 -37.21 2.09 -34.91
C VAL A 11 -36.66 2.99 -36.00
N ASP A 12 -37.31 4.14 -36.22
CA ASP A 12 -36.85 5.16 -37.16
C ASP A 12 -35.78 6.03 -36.49
N TYR A 13 -34.51 5.73 -36.81
CA TYR A 13 -33.36 6.43 -36.24
C TYR A 13 -33.21 7.87 -36.75
N ALA A 14 -33.93 8.26 -37.82
CA ALA A 14 -33.90 9.63 -38.33
C ALA A 14 -34.71 10.60 -37.46
N ALA A 15 -35.64 10.11 -36.65
CA ALA A 15 -36.39 10.93 -35.68
C ALA A 15 -35.60 11.23 -34.39
N VAL A 16 -34.45 10.56 -34.17
CA VAL A 16 -33.66 10.65 -32.93
C VAL A 16 -32.54 11.71 -33.00
N THR A 17 -32.24 12.24 -34.19
CA THR A 17 -31.08 13.13 -34.42
C THR A 17 -31.31 14.61 -34.11
N GLY A 18 -32.47 15.00 -33.57
CA GLY A 18 -32.85 16.42 -33.42
C GLY A 18 -32.93 17.01 -32.01
N ARG A 19 -32.56 16.31 -30.93
CA ARG A 19 -32.80 16.81 -29.54
C ARG A 19 -31.66 16.61 -28.53
N TYR A 20 -30.42 16.41 -28.98
CA TYR A 20 -29.27 16.24 -28.06
C TYR A 20 -28.29 17.42 -27.99
N ASP A 21 -28.69 18.60 -28.44
CA ASP A 21 -27.94 19.82 -28.14
C ASP A 21 -28.64 20.58 -27.02
N ARG A 22 -27.90 20.79 -25.91
CA ARG A 22 -28.21 21.63 -24.73
C ARG A 22 -28.81 20.99 -23.49
N TYR A 23 -28.41 19.77 -23.15
CA TYR A 23 -28.37 19.37 -21.73
C TYR A 23 -26.99 18.83 -21.39
N SER A 24 -26.16 19.70 -20.82
CA SER A 24 -24.97 19.30 -20.08
C SER A 24 -25.42 18.32 -19.00
N PHE A 25 -25.02 17.05 -19.12
CA PHE A 25 -25.11 16.11 -18.02
C PHE A 25 -24.13 16.57 -16.93
N ILE A 26 -24.56 17.49 -16.07
CA ILE A 26 -24.09 17.52 -14.70
C ILE A 26 -24.59 16.19 -14.14
N SER A 27 -23.73 15.17 -14.15
CA SER A 27 -24.00 13.94 -13.42
C SER A 27 -24.28 14.39 -11.99
N PRO A 28 -25.52 14.27 -11.46
CA PRO A 28 -25.69 14.38 -10.03
C PRO A 28 -24.86 13.21 -9.52
N LYS A 29 -23.70 13.50 -8.91
CA LYS A 29 -22.92 12.49 -8.22
C LYS A 29 -23.93 11.78 -7.33
N LYS A 30 -24.36 10.58 -7.72
CA LYS A 30 -25.19 9.73 -6.86
C LYS A 30 -24.45 9.77 -5.53
N PRO A 31 -25.08 10.17 -4.42
CA PRO A 31 -24.42 10.08 -3.13
C PRO A 31 -23.85 8.67 -3.09
N LYS A 32 -22.52 8.55 -3.00
CA LYS A 32 -21.86 7.25 -2.95
C LYS A 32 -22.62 6.53 -1.87
N ARG A 33 -23.42 5.51 -2.24
CA ARG A 33 -24.13 4.70 -1.26
C ARG A 33 -23.07 4.38 -0.21
N PRO A 34 -23.29 4.66 1.09
CA PRO A 34 -22.32 4.32 2.10
C PRO A 34 -21.97 2.87 1.82
N LYS A 35 -20.70 2.66 1.45
CA LYS A 35 -20.20 1.34 1.10
C LYS A 35 -20.47 0.57 2.38
N ILE A 36 -21.47 -0.32 2.38
CA ILE A 36 -21.73 -1.16 3.55
C ILE A 36 -20.41 -1.86 3.75
N ILE A 37 -19.70 -1.44 4.80
CA ILE A 37 -18.44 -2.02 5.20
C ILE A 37 -18.85 -3.43 5.54
N ARG A 38 -18.57 -4.38 4.65
CA ARG A 38 -18.62 -5.80 4.99
C ARG A 38 -17.47 -5.99 5.96
N ILE A 39 -17.71 -5.66 7.21
CA ILE A 39 -17.03 -6.33 8.30
C ILE A 39 -17.47 -7.78 8.10
N ASN A 40 -16.58 -8.66 7.65
CA ASN A 40 -16.76 -10.09 7.95
C ASN A 40 -16.48 -10.25 9.44
N ALA A 41 -17.35 -9.64 10.23
CA ALA A 41 -17.49 -9.77 11.66
C ALA A 41 -18.29 -11.04 11.85
N ALA A 42 -17.63 -12.17 12.06
CA ALA A 42 -18.26 -13.09 12.98
C ALA A 42 -18.40 -12.39 14.35
N ASN A 43 -17.42 -11.55 14.74
CA ASN A 43 -17.33 -10.92 16.08
C ASN A 43 -16.77 -9.47 16.11
N GLY A 44 -16.82 -8.70 15.02
CA GLY A 44 -16.29 -7.31 14.98
C GLY A 44 -14.79 -7.17 14.68
N ARG A 45 -13.99 -8.19 14.97
CA ARG A 45 -12.53 -8.22 14.81
C ARG A 45 -12.05 -8.12 13.34
N ALA A 46 -10.93 -7.42 13.12
CA ALA A 46 -10.28 -7.33 11.81
C ALA A 46 -9.66 -8.68 11.36
N ASN A 47 -9.69 -8.99 10.07
CA ASN A 47 -9.10 -10.24 9.53
C ASN A 47 -7.58 -10.22 9.60
N ALA A 48 -6.99 -9.03 9.53
CA ALA A 48 -5.55 -8.82 9.64
C ALA A 48 -5.03 -8.85 11.08
N ALA A 49 -5.89 -8.95 12.10
CA ALA A 49 -5.45 -9.08 13.49
C ALA A 49 -4.83 -10.47 13.77
N PRO A 50 -3.93 -10.60 14.76
CA PRO A 50 -3.27 -11.88 15.10
C PRO A 50 -4.27 -12.94 15.56
N PRO A 51 -4.31 -14.16 14.96
CA PRO A 51 -5.34 -15.17 15.20
C PRO A 51 -5.71 -15.34 16.69
N LEU A 52 -6.98 -15.57 17.02
CA LEU A 52 -7.44 -15.71 18.42
C LEU A 52 -6.71 -16.85 19.16
N THR A 53 -6.32 -17.91 18.46
CA THR A 53 -5.53 -19.01 19.04
C THR A 53 -4.10 -18.61 19.40
N SER A 54 -3.64 -17.46 18.91
CA SER A 54 -2.30 -16.90 19.14
C SER A 54 -2.33 -15.60 19.95
N TRP A 55 -3.50 -15.13 20.42
CA TRP A 55 -3.63 -13.88 21.18
C TRP A 55 -4.89 -13.79 22.08
N PRO A 56 -4.78 -13.35 23.36
CA PRO A 56 -3.58 -13.39 24.19
C PRO A 56 -3.43 -14.81 24.76
N PRO A 57 -2.38 -15.60 24.46
CA PRO A 57 -2.15 -16.81 25.22
C PRO A 57 -1.16 -16.56 26.34
N HIS A 58 -1.25 -17.37 27.38
CA HIS A 58 -0.09 -17.68 28.22
C HIS A 58 1.07 -18.08 27.29
N GLY A 59 2.13 -17.25 27.19
CA GLY A 59 3.28 -17.51 26.32
C GLY A 59 3.53 -16.52 25.17
N MET A 60 2.97 -15.31 25.23
CA MET A 60 3.43 -14.21 24.38
C MET A 60 4.95 -14.02 24.47
N HIS A 61 5.55 -13.61 23.35
CA HIS A 61 6.95 -13.22 23.36
C HIS A 61 7.17 -12.09 24.37
N ARG A 62 8.28 -12.16 25.12
CA ARG A 62 8.64 -11.15 26.12
C ARG A 62 8.80 -9.71 25.58
N ASP A 63 8.96 -9.58 24.26
CA ASP A 63 9.14 -8.30 23.56
C ASP A 63 7.82 -7.82 22.93
N VAL A 64 6.68 -8.41 23.33
CA VAL A 64 5.34 -7.95 22.95
C VAL A 64 4.55 -7.68 24.22
N VAL A 65 3.95 -6.49 24.29
CA VAL A 65 3.08 -6.11 25.39
C VAL A 65 1.63 -6.03 24.89
N TYR A 66 0.72 -6.61 25.67
CA TYR A 66 -0.72 -6.53 25.43
C TYR A 66 -1.32 -5.43 26.29
N TYR A 67 -2.16 -4.60 25.66
CA TYR A 67 -3.00 -3.64 26.34
C TYR A 67 -4.47 -4.00 26.16
N ASP A 68 -5.12 -4.36 27.26
CA ASP A 68 -6.50 -4.84 27.30
C ASP A 68 -7.56 -3.72 27.16
N ASP A 69 -7.21 -2.48 27.53
CA ASP A 69 -8.02 -1.28 27.29
C ASP A 69 -7.15 -0.05 26.98
N LEU A 70 -7.13 0.36 25.71
CA LEU A 70 -6.37 1.53 25.26
C LEU A 70 -6.91 2.87 25.77
N ASN A 71 -8.11 2.92 26.34
CA ASN A 71 -8.62 4.18 26.93
C ASN A 71 -8.07 4.41 28.35
N ASN A 72 -7.56 3.37 29.00
CA ASN A 72 -7.08 3.38 30.38
C ASN A 72 -5.65 2.83 30.53
N ALA A 73 -4.99 2.52 29.41
CA ALA A 73 -3.65 1.95 29.38
C ALA A 73 -2.57 2.97 29.75
N PHE A 74 -1.90 2.77 30.89
CA PHE A 74 -0.67 3.50 31.22
C PHE A 74 0.47 3.07 30.29
N GLY A 75 1.17 4.04 29.69
CA GLY A 75 2.31 3.81 28.80
C GLY A 75 1.96 3.64 27.31
N TRP A 76 0.69 3.38 26.96
CA TRP A 76 0.29 3.29 25.56
C TRP A 76 0.56 4.59 24.80
N GLY A 77 1.19 4.48 23.62
CA GLY A 77 1.53 5.63 22.76
C GLY A 77 2.70 6.48 23.27
N VAL A 78 3.31 6.12 24.40
CA VAL A 78 4.56 6.71 24.89
C VAL A 78 5.70 5.85 24.37
N ARG A 79 6.08 6.07 23.12
CA ARG A 79 7.07 5.29 22.40
C ARG A 79 8.47 5.39 23.05
N ALA A 80 9.05 4.27 23.49
CA ALA A 80 10.51 4.17 23.61
C ALA A 80 11.13 4.03 22.22
N ASN A 81 12.39 4.43 22.03
CA ASN A 81 13.02 4.64 20.71
C ASN A 81 12.78 3.55 19.64
N ASN A 82 12.52 2.29 20.03
CA ASN A 82 12.36 1.16 19.12
C ASN A 82 10.99 0.48 19.17
N GLU A 83 9.96 1.09 19.74
CA GLU A 83 8.64 0.46 19.86
C GLU A 83 7.67 0.89 18.75
N ILE A 84 6.82 -0.04 18.33
CA ILE A 84 5.67 0.21 17.47
C ILE A 84 4.37 -0.16 18.19
N PHE A 85 3.30 0.54 17.84
CA PHE A 85 1.97 0.33 18.41
C PHE A 85 0.98 -0.10 17.33
N LEU A 86 0.26 -1.18 17.57
CA LEU A 86 -0.74 -1.74 16.66
C LEU A 86 -2.09 -1.83 17.37
N PRO A 87 -2.91 -0.77 17.33
CA PRO A 87 -4.24 -0.78 17.93
C PRO A 87 -5.22 -1.58 17.07
N PHE A 88 -6.11 -2.31 17.72
CA PHE A 88 -7.17 -3.07 17.07
C PHE A 88 -8.49 -2.90 17.81
N ALA A 89 -9.58 -2.85 17.04
CA ALA A 89 -10.91 -2.98 17.59
C ALA A 89 -11.24 -4.47 17.77
N TRP A 90 -11.70 -4.84 18.97
CA TRP A 90 -12.10 -6.20 19.35
C TRP A 90 -11.02 -7.24 19.04
N LEU A 91 -9.77 -6.92 19.38
CA LEU A 91 -8.64 -7.83 19.28
C LEU A 91 -8.90 -9.10 20.09
N ASP A 92 -9.29 -8.91 21.34
CA ASP A 92 -9.93 -9.90 22.19
C ASP A 92 -11.44 -9.60 22.25
N ILE A 93 -12.24 -10.54 21.77
CA ILE A 93 -13.70 -10.42 21.69
C ILE A 93 -14.38 -10.67 23.05
N HIS A 94 -13.65 -11.20 24.02
CA HIS A 94 -14.13 -11.47 25.37
C HIS A 94 -13.83 -10.32 26.34
N SER A 95 -12.92 -9.42 25.97
CA SER A 95 -12.63 -8.22 26.75
C SER A 95 -13.80 -7.23 26.74
N HIS A 96 -13.94 -6.48 27.83
CA HIS A 96 -14.96 -5.45 27.99
C HIS A 96 -14.64 -4.15 27.23
N ALA A 97 -13.38 -3.93 26.86
CA ALA A 97 -12.98 -2.77 26.08
C ALA A 97 -13.14 -3.04 24.58
N ILE A 98 -13.55 -2.02 23.82
CA ILE A 98 -13.62 -2.12 22.35
C ILE A 98 -12.21 -2.14 21.75
N TRP A 99 -11.26 -1.54 22.43
CA TRP A 99 -10.09 -0.96 21.82
C TRP A 99 -8.87 -1.44 22.59
N GLN A 100 -8.15 -2.38 21.98
CA GLN A 100 -6.98 -3.02 22.57
C GLN A 100 -5.76 -2.81 21.69
N GLY A 101 -4.58 -3.12 22.20
CA GLY A 101 -3.35 -2.85 21.46
C GLY A 101 -2.24 -3.84 21.71
N LEU A 102 -1.34 -3.87 20.73
CA LEU A 102 -0.07 -4.54 20.79
C LEU A 102 1.03 -3.49 20.76
N GLU A 103 2.02 -3.65 21.63
CA GLU A 103 3.30 -2.99 21.49
C GLU A 103 4.35 -4.05 21.17
N GLN A 104 5.28 -3.73 20.29
CA GLN A 104 6.38 -4.60 19.91
C GLN A 104 7.64 -3.78 19.62
N GLU A 105 8.80 -4.31 20.02
CA GLU A 105 10.08 -3.75 19.60
C GLU A 105 10.43 -4.07 18.14
N VAL A 106 10.95 -3.07 17.42
CA VAL A 106 11.49 -3.16 16.05
C VAL A 106 12.91 -2.60 16.05
N ALA A 107 13.88 -3.47 15.75
CA ALA A 107 15.28 -3.08 15.76
C ALA A 107 15.57 -1.99 14.71
N GLY A 108 16.37 -0.99 15.09
CA GLY A 108 16.83 0.07 14.18
C GLY A 108 15.82 1.20 13.95
N LEU A 109 14.59 1.11 14.49
CA LEU A 109 13.58 2.14 14.33
C LEU A 109 14.03 3.51 14.85
N GLY A 110 14.66 3.56 16.03
CA GLY A 110 15.10 4.82 16.64
C GLY A 110 16.19 5.56 15.86
N ALA A 111 16.78 4.93 14.84
CA ALA A 111 17.76 5.57 13.95
C ALA A 111 17.11 6.33 12.77
N ASP A 112 15.82 6.13 12.51
CA ASP A 112 15.10 6.71 11.37
C ASP A 112 13.81 7.42 11.80
N ALA A 113 13.86 8.75 11.85
CA ALA A 113 12.72 9.58 12.23
C ALA A 113 11.53 9.47 11.24
N GLN A 114 11.77 9.21 9.96
CA GLN A 114 10.71 9.03 8.97
C GLN A 114 10.02 7.67 9.16
N ALA A 115 10.77 6.62 9.47
CA ALA A 115 10.20 5.35 9.87
C ALA A 115 9.38 5.48 11.17
N CYS A 116 9.82 6.31 12.13
CA CYS A 116 9.03 6.59 13.32
C CYS A 116 7.65 7.19 12.98
N GLN A 117 7.65 8.27 12.18
CA GLN A 117 6.44 8.94 11.71
C GLN A 117 5.52 8.01 10.91
N HIS A 118 6.10 7.12 10.10
CA HIS A 118 5.38 6.09 9.38
C HIS A 118 4.56 5.19 10.32
N PHE A 119 5.19 4.64 11.36
CA PHE A 119 4.50 3.82 12.35
C PHE A 119 3.47 4.60 13.18
N ASP A 120 3.73 5.88 13.49
CA ASP A 120 2.76 6.73 14.21
C ASP A 120 1.50 6.95 13.37
N ALA A 121 1.67 7.25 12.08
CA ALA A 121 0.55 7.43 11.16
C ALA A 121 -0.26 6.13 11.00
N ILE A 122 0.40 4.98 10.94
CA ILE A 122 -0.26 3.67 10.93
C ILE A 122 -1.09 3.46 12.20
N ALA A 123 -0.51 3.69 13.38
CA ALA A 123 -1.21 3.50 14.64
C ALA A 123 -2.44 4.42 14.75
N GLN A 124 -2.31 5.67 14.32
CA GLN A 124 -3.42 6.64 14.28
C GLN A 124 -4.54 6.19 13.34
N ASP A 125 -4.21 5.76 12.13
CA ASP A 125 -5.20 5.31 11.15
C ASP A 125 -5.88 4.01 11.59
N MET A 126 -5.11 3.05 12.13
CA MET A 126 -5.68 1.83 12.71
C MET A 126 -6.65 2.15 13.86
N ARG A 127 -6.37 3.19 14.65
CA ARG A 127 -7.25 3.66 15.73
C ARG A 127 -8.52 4.36 15.22
N ALA A 128 -8.43 5.06 14.10
CA ALA A 128 -9.56 5.79 13.54
C ALA A 128 -10.48 4.89 12.68
N LEU A 129 -9.96 3.79 12.15
CA LEU A 129 -10.61 3.00 11.12
C LEU A 129 -11.11 1.65 11.64
N LEU A 130 -12.38 1.34 11.37
CA LEU A 130 -12.97 0.00 11.59
C LEU A 130 -13.00 -0.84 10.31
N ALA A 131 -12.58 -0.27 9.17
CA ALA A 131 -12.65 -0.92 7.87
C ALA A 131 -11.51 -1.94 7.70
N ASN A 132 -11.88 -3.22 7.67
CA ASN A 132 -10.95 -4.35 7.61
C ASN A 132 -9.87 -4.22 6.51
N THR A 133 -10.23 -3.75 5.31
CA THR A 133 -9.25 -3.58 4.21
C THR A 133 -8.14 -2.59 4.55
N ARG A 134 -8.45 -1.48 5.22
CA ARG A 134 -7.44 -0.49 5.60
C ARG A 134 -6.58 -0.97 6.76
N ILE A 135 -7.16 -1.73 7.69
CA ILE A 135 -6.38 -2.40 8.73
C ILE A 135 -5.42 -3.42 8.10
N THR A 136 -5.85 -4.18 7.08
CA THR A 136 -4.97 -5.08 6.32
C THR A 136 -3.81 -4.33 5.67
N GLU A 137 -4.06 -3.17 5.05
CA GLU A 137 -3.01 -2.31 4.48
C GLU A 137 -2.03 -1.85 5.56
N CYS A 138 -2.54 -1.30 6.68
CA CYS A 138 -1.74 -0.85 7.82
C CYS A 138 -0.83 -1.94 8.39
N VAL A 139 -1.35 -3.16 8.60
CA VAL A 139 -0.56 -4.29 9.11
C VAL A 139 0.49 -4.72 8.10
N GLY A 140 0.18 -4.65 6.80
CA GLY A 140 1.14 -4.88 5.72
C GLY A 140 2.29 -3.89 5.75
N GLU A 141 1.97 -2.60 5.83
CA GLU A 141 2.93 -1.48 5.88
C GLU A 141 3.86 -1.60 7.07
N ALA A 142 3.30 -1.84 8.26
CA ALA A 142 4.08 -2.03 9.48
C ALA A 142 5.07 -3.20 9.35
N ALA A 143 4.62 -4.34 8.83
CA ALA A 143 5.48 -5.51 8.64
C ALA A 143 6.56 -5.28 7.57
N ALA A 144 6.25 -4.54 6.50
CA ALA A 144 7.19 -4.17 5.45
C ALA A 144 8.29 -3.25 5.99
N ALA A 145 7.92 -2.22 6.76
CA ALA A 145 8.90 -1.31 7.36
C ALA A 145 9.79 -2.02 8.39
N ALA A 146 9.21 -2.88 9.24
CA ALA A 146 9.97 -3.72 10.18
C ALA A 146 10.97 -4.64 9.45
N CYS A 147 10.55 -5.24 8.32
CA CYS A 147 11.43 -6.06 7.49
C CYS A 147 12.65 -5.29 6.99
N VAL A 148 12.45 -4.07 6.49
CA VAL A 148 13.56 -3.25 5.96
C VAL A 148 14.51 -2.86 7.08
N LEU A 149 14.00 -2.34 8.19
CA LEU A 149 14.82 -1.93 9.33
C LEU A 149 15.67 -3.09 9.88
N GLU A 150 15.09 -4.29 10.01
CA GLU A 150 15.77 -5.45 10.59
C GLU A 150 16.74 -6.15 9.61
N ARG A 151 16.40 -6.26 8.32
CA ARG A 151 17.19 -7.03 7.34
C ARG A 151 18.10 -6.21 6.46
N TYR A 152 17.79 -4.94 6.29
CA TYR A 152 18.52 -4.01 5.44
C TYR A 152 18.81 -2.72 6.22
N PRO A 153 19.58 -2.82 7.32
CA PRO A 153 19.88 -1.65 8.15
C PRO A 153 20.69 -0.60 7.37
N GLY A 154 20.57 0.66 7.80
CA GLY A 154 21.29 1.80 7.20
C GLY A 154 20.57 2.45 6.02
N GLY A 155 19.36 2.00 5.67
CA GLY A 155 18.47 2.73 4.78
C GLY A 155 17.70 3.82 5.52
N ASN A 156 17.41 4.92 4.83
CA ASN A 156 16.54 5.98 5.30
C ASN A 156 15.22 5.93 4.54
N MET A 157 14.09 5.87 5.25
CA MET A 157 12.78 5.98 4.62
C MET A 157 12.61 7.39 4.05
N ILE A 158 12.35 7.48 2.74
CA ILE A 158 12.07 8.74 2.04
C ILE A 158 10.62 8.80 1.53
N TRP A 159 9.91 7.67 1.55
CA TRP A 159 8.50 7.55 1.25
C TRP A 159 7.90 6.42 2.09
N GLY A 160 6.77 6.70 2.73
CA GLY A 160 6.02 5.71 3.49
C GLY A 160 4.63 6.24 3.84
N TYR A 161 3.86 5.43 4.55
CA TYR A 161 2.46 5.65 4.92
C TYR A 161 2.06 7.09 5.28
N HIS A 162 2.87 7.78 6.09
CA HIS A 162 2.62 9.17 6.51
C HIS A 162 2.63 10.21 5.37
N LEU A 163 3.12 9.82 4.18
CA LEU A 163 3.23 10.65 2.97
C LEU A 163 2.33 10.17 1.83
N HIS A 164 1.65 9.03 1.96
CA HIS A 164 0.96 8.38 0.84
C HIS A 164 -0.18 9.20 0.25
N SER A 165 0.01 9.69 -0.97
CA SER A 165 -1.08 10.28 -1.76
C SER A 165 -1.11 9.76 -3.20
N GLY A 166 -1.84 8.66 -3.42
CA GLY A 166 -2.29 8.26 -4.77
C GLY A 166 -1.23 7.75 -5.75
N THR A 167 0.02 7.57 -5.31
CA THR A 167 1.13 7.15 -6.17
C THR A 167 1.21 5.65 -6.36
N GLY A 168 0.65 4.82 -5.48
CA GLY A 168 0.60 3.35 -5.62
C GLY A 168 1.88 2.60 -5.22
N ILE A 169 2.95 3.29 -4.81
CA ILE A 169 4.12 2.69 -4.15
C ILE A 169 3.94 2.83 -2.64
N ASP A 170 4.18 1.74 -1.91
CA ASP A 170 3.99 1.72 -0.45
C ASP A 170 5.24 2.22 0.30
N GLN A 171 6.46 1.86 -0.07
CA GLN A 171 7.62 2.42 0.65
C GLN A 171 8.80 2.63 -0.28
N ILE A 172 9.58 3.66 0.02
CA ILE A 172 10.87 3.91 -0.64
C ILE A 172 11.90 4.19 0.43
N TRP A 173 12.98 3.43 0.37
CA TRP A 173 14.12 3.54 1.25
C TRP A 173 15.37 3.90 0.44
N GLU A 174 16.13 4.88 0.89
CA GLU A 174 17.37 5.32 0.27
C GLU A 174 18.58 4.83 1.09
N TYR A 175 19.58 4.30 0.39
CA TYR A 175 20.86 3.87 0.94
C TYR A 175 21.97 4.71 0.30
N PRO A 176 22.32 5.86 0.91
CA PRO A 176 23.35 6.74 0.38
C PRO A 176 24.71 6.04 0.33
N ARG A 177 25.43 6.19 -0.78
CA ARG A 177 26.81 5.67 -0.95
C ARG A 177 27.87 6.77 -1.02
N GLY A 178 27.45 8.03 -0.86
CA GLY A 178 28.31 9.22 -1.03
C GLY A 178 28.37 9.70 -2.49
N GLY A 179 28.86 10.93 -2.68
CA GLY A 179 29.03 11.52 -4.02
C GLY A 179 27.73 11.71 -4.81
N GLY A 180 26.58 11.83 -4.14
CA GLY A 180 25.25 11.93 -4.77
C GLY A 180 24.66 10.59 -5.25
N VAL A 181 25.41 9.50 -5.08
CA VAL A 181 25.02 8.14 -5.49
C VAL A 181 24.26 7.44 -4.37
N SER A 182 23.17 6.77 -4.71
CA SER A 182 22.36 6.01 -3.76
C SER A 182 21.82 4.73 -4.38
N ASP A 183 21.66 3.70 -3.55
CA ASP A 183 20.79 2.58 -3.89
C ASP A 183 19.40 2.85 -3.30
N PHE A 184 18.34 2.58 -4.06
CA PHE A 184 16.96 2.76 -3.63
C PHE A 184 16.26 1.42 -3.56
N LEU A 185 15.49 1.20 -2.51
CA LEU A 185 14.64 0.02 -2.34
C LEU A 185 13.18 0.46 -2.32
N ILE A 186 12.45 0.04 -3.34
CA ILE A 186 10.99 0.19 -3.43
C ILE A 186 10.37 -1.07 -2.82
N VAL A 187 9.46 -0.88 -1.87
CA VAL A 187 8.78 -1.98 -1.19
C VAL A 187 7.30 -1.89 -1.47
N GLU A 188 6.72 -3.02 -1.86
CA GLU A 188 5.28 -3.24 -1.87
C GLU A 188 4.91 -4.03 -0.60
N ALA A 189 3.96 -3.49 0.16
CA ALA A 189 3.52 -4.02 1.43
C ALA A 189 2.20 -4.79 1.26
N LYS A 190 2.19 -6.04 1.72
CA LYS A 190 0.99 -6.89 1.70
C LYS A 190 0.59 -7.25 3.11
N GLY A 191 -0.66 -6.96 3.47
CA GLY A 191 -1.23 -7.43 4.72
C GLY A 191 -1.39 -8.96 4.77
N PRO A 192 -1.75 -9.51 5.93
CA PRO A 192 -1.90 -10.95 6.09
C PRO A 192 -2.91 -11.55 5.09
N GLY A 193 -2.47 -12.56 4.35
CA GLY A 193 -3.30 -13.23 3.33
C GLY A 193 -3.56 -12.42 2.05
N ALA A 194 -2.97 -11.23 1.90
CA ALA A 194 -3.08 -10.43 0.68
C ALA A 194 -2.02 -10.84 -0.37
N GLY A 195 -2.43 -10.88 -1.63
CA GLY A 195 -1.56 -11.13 -2.78
C GLY A 195 -1.30 -9.88 -3.61
N LEU A 196 -0.40 -10.00 -4.60
CA LEU A 196 -0.26 -8.99 -5.65
C LEU A 196 -1.52 -8.96 -6.51
N ASN A 197 -1.93 -7.75 -6.91
CA ASN A 197 -3.03 -7.58 -7.83
C ASN A 197 -2.51 -7.68 -9.26
N PHE A 198 -2.88 -8.76 -9.95
CA PHE A 198 -2.64 -8.91 -11.38
C PHE A 198 -3.89 -8.48 -12.14
N SER A 199 -3.73 -7.59 -13.12
CA SER A 199 -4.81 -7.11 -13.97
C SER A 199 -4.51 -7.47 -15.41
N LEU A 200 -5.48 -8.06 -16.11
CA LEU A 200 -5.36 -8.28 -17.56
C LEU A 200 -5.55 -6.99 -18.37
N PHE A 201 -5.87 -5.87 -17.71
CA PHE A 201 -6.14 -4.57 -18.32
C PHE A 201 -4.96 -3.60 -18.19
N VAL A 202 -3.79 -4.08 -17.75
CA VAL A 202 -2.52 -3.33 -17.84
C VAL A 202 -1.67 -3.91 -18.98
N PRO A 203 -0.80 -3.11 -19.62
CA PRO A 203 0.12 -3.64 -20.61
C PRO A 203 1.04 -4.71 -20.02
N PRO A 204 1.50 -5.68 -20.82
CA PRO A 204 2.54 -6.63 -20.38
C PRO A 204 3.78 -5.89 -19.85
N GLY A 205 4.32 -6.32 -18.70
CA GLY A 205 5.44 -5.65 -18.05
C GLY A 205 5.05 -4.49 -17.11
N TYR A 206 3.75 -4.21 -16.95
CA TYR A 206 3.19 -3.18 -16.06
C TYR A 206 2.31 -3.73 -14.93
N SER A 207 2.35 -5.05 -14.69
CA SER A 207 1.76 -5.64 -13.49
C SER A 207 2.50 -5.15 -12.25
N GLN A 208 1.83 -5.21 -11.09
CA GLN A 208 2.40 -4.73 -9.84
C GLN A 208 3.80 -5.33 -9.58
N MET A 209 4.77 -4.45 -9.30
CA MET A 209 6.20 -4.78 -9.12
C MET A 209 6.92 -5.35 -10.37
N GLU A 210 6.39 -5.15 -11.57
CA GLU A 210 7.17 -5.29 -12.81
C GLU A 210 7.93 -3.99 -13.14
N ALA A 211 8.96 -4.07 -13.98
CA ALA A 211 9.81 -2.91 -14.29
C ALA A 211 9.02 -1.73 -14.90
N GLY A 212 8.04 -2.00 -15.76
CA GLY A 212 7.17 -0.97 -16.33
C GLY A 212 6.25 -0.33 -15.28
N TRP A 213 5.78 -1.11 -14.31
CA TRP A 213 5.00 -0.58 -13.18
C TRP A 213 5.85 0.38 -12.34
N ILE A 214 7.07 -0.01 -11.98
CA ILE A 214 7.99 0.85 -11.23
C ILE A 214 8.27 2.14 -12.01
N ALA A 215 8.64 2.04 -13.30
CA ALA A 215 8.91 3.23 -14.12
C ALA A 215 7.70 4.16 -14.21
N ASN A 216 6.50 3.60 -14.43
CA ASN A 216 5.25 4.37 -14.51
C ASN A 216 4.95 5.11 -13.20
N HIS A 217 5.20 4.48 -12.06
CA HIS A 217 4.94 5.09 -10.76
C HIS A 217 6.00 6.11 -10.38
N LEU A 218 7.28 5.90 -10.71
CA LEU A 218 8.33 6.92 -10.56
C LEU A 218 8.05 8.15 -11.42
N TYR A 219 7.59 7.97 -12.67
CA TYR A 219 7.12 9.08 -13.51
C TYR A 219 5.98 9.85 -12.84
N SER A 220 4.96 9.14 -12.33
CA SER A 220 3.82 9.78 -11.64
C SER A 220 4.29 10.57 -10.41
N MET A 221 5.22 10.00 -9.62
CA MET A 221 5.76 10.66 -8.45
C MET A 221 6.52 11.94 -8.80
N ASP A 222 7.43 11.86 -9.79
CA ASP A 222 8.20 13.00 -10.28
C ASP A 222 7.29 14.11 -10.82
N ASN A 223 6.34 13.76 -11.68
CA ASN A 223 5.40 14.70 -12.29
C ASN A 223 4.46 15.35 -11.27
N ASN A 224 4.10 14.65 -10.19
CA ASN A 224 3.26 15.19 -9.13
C ASN A 224 4.04 15.93 -8.04
N GLY A 225 5.36 16.10 -8.21
CA GLY A 225 6.19 16.86 -7.27
C GLY A 225 6.51 16.11 -5.97
N HIS A 226 6.41 14.78 -5.95
CA HIS A 226 6.78 14.00 -4.78
C HIS A 226 8.30 13.86 -4.70
N ALA A 227 8.88 14.43 -3.64
CA ALA A 227 10.33 14.53 -3.44
C ALA A 227 11.07 13.20 -3.59
N ALA A 228 10.51 12.09 -3.10
CA ALA A 228 11.12 10.77 -3.25
C ALA A 228 11.23 10.30 -4.72
N GLY A 229 10.19 10.56 -5.53
CA GLY A 229 10.21 10.26 -6.96
C GLY A 229 11.25 11.11 -7.69
N GLN A 230 11.21 12.43 -7.45
CA GLN A 230 12.17 13.39 -8.03
C GLN A 230 13.61 13.02 -7.66
N ARG A 231 13.85 12.60 -6.40
CA ARG A 231 15.17 12.16 -5.91
C ARG A 231 15.69 10.97 -6.70
N ILE A 232 14.88 9.93 -6.92
CA ILE A 232 15.27 8.74 -7.68
C ILE A 232 15.50 9.11 -9.15
N VAL A 233 14.58 9.84 -9.76
CA VAL A 233 14.65 10.24 -11.17
C VAL A 233 15.91 11.04 -11.44
N ALA A 234 16.25 12.00 -10.57
CA ALA A 234 17.48 12.77 -10.67
C ALA A 234 18.73 11.92 -10.43
N ALA A 235 18.75 11.07 -9.38
CA ALA A 235 19.90 10.20 -9.07
C ALA A 235 20.26 9.25 -10.22
N MET A 236 19.22 8.78 -10.91
CA MET A 236 19.33 7.82 -11.99
C MET A 236 19.40 8.50 -13.35
N GLY A 237 19.13 9.80 -13.48
CA GLY A 237 19.00 10.45 -14.79
C GLY A 237 17.91 9.80 -15.65
N MET A 238 16.76 9.46 -15.05
CA MET A 238 15.67 8.80 -15.76
C MET A 238 14.97 9.77 -16.71
N GLN A 239 14.76 9.32 -17.94
CA GLN A 239 13.91 9.98 -18.92
C GLN A 239 12.76 9.05 -19.29
N PHE A 240 11.54 9.59 -19.27
CA PHE A 240 10.31 8.83 -19.50
C PHE A 240 9.71 9.10 -20.87
N VAL A 241 9.01 8.11 -21.41
CA VAL A 241 8.21 8.20 -22.64
C VAL A 241 6.82 7.64 -22.38
N ASN A 242 5.81 8.15 -23.09
CA ASN A 242 4.49 7.54 -23.12
C ASN A 242 4.56 6.24 -23.95
N ALA A 243 4.77 5.11 -23.27
CA ALA A 243 4.99 3.81 -23.89
C ALA A 243 3.69 3.19 -24.42
N HIS A 244 2.58 3.44 -23.72
CA HIS A 244 1.25 2.98 -24.12
C HIS A 244 0.22 4.11 -23.97
N PRO A 245 0.04 4.96 -24.99
CA PRO A 245 -0.96 6.01 -24.95
C PRO A 245 -2.37 5.42 -24.98
N ASN A 246 -3.24 5.89 -24.07
CA ASN A 246 -4.67 5.52 -24.02
C ASN A 246 -4.91 4.00 -24.16
N TYR A 247 -4.21 3.21 -23.35
CA TYR A 247 -4.14 1.75 -23.52
C TYR A 247 -5.53 1.11 -23.48
N MET A 248 -5.79 0.20 -24.43
CA MET A 248 -7.10 -0.44 -24.64
C MET A 248 -8.27 0.54 -24.82
N GLY A 249 -8.03 1.74 -25.37
CA GLY A 249 -9.06 2.77 -25.59
C GLY A 249 -9.53 3.45 -24.30
N ALA A 250 -8.84 3.23 -23.18
CA ALA A 250 -9.09 3.94 -21.93
C ALA A 250 -8.41 5.31 -21.92
N SER A 251 -8.80 6.19 -20.99
CA SER A 251 -8.16 7.50 -20.79
C SER A 251 -6.77 7.43 -20.15
N LYS A 252 -6.36 6.24 -19.67
CA LYS A 252 -5.09 6.05 -18.95
C LYS A 252 -3.98 5.71 -19.93
N SER A 253 -2.88 6.46 -19.84
CA SER A 253 -1.60 6.15 -20.49
C SER A 253 -0.65 5.48 -19.51
N TYR A 254 0.32 4.70 -20.03
CA TYR A 254 1.38 4.09 -19.23
C TYR A 254 2.75 4.58 -19.71
N TYR A 255 3.60 4.92 -18.74
CA TYR A 255 4.89 5.53 -19.00
C TYR A 255 6.03 4.54 -18.70
N GLY A 256 7.00 4.50 -19.61
CA GLY A 256 8.19 3.68 -19.48
C GLY A 256 9.46 4.53 -19.60
N LEU A 257 10.63 3.91 -19.41
CA LEU A 257 11.90 4.59 -19.63
C LEU A 257 12.22 4.71 -21.12
N SER A 258 12.72 5.87 -21.53
CA SER A 258 13.23 6.09 -22.88
C SER A 258 14.37 5.11 -23.20
N PRO A 259 14.46 4.57 -24.42
CA PRO A 259 15.62 3.80 -24.86
C PRO A 259 16.96 4.55 -24.73
N THR A 260 16.91 5.89 -24.80
CA THR A 260 18.08 6.78 -24.67
C THR A 260 18.30 7.29 -23.25
N SER A 261 17.49 6.84 -22.29
CA SER A 261 17.56 7.31 -20.90
C SER A 261 18.92 6.96 -20.26
N PRO A 262 19.67 7.94 -19.70
CA PRO A 262 20.99 7.73 -19.09
C PRO A 262 21.05 6.77 -17.90
N HIS A 263 19.91 6.35 -17.34
CA HIS A 263 19.84 5.46 -16.18
C HIS A 263 20.69 4.19 -16.24
N ARG A 264 21.03 3.71 -17.45
CA ARG A 264 21.89 2.53 -17.66
C ARG A 264 23.36 2.74 -17.30
N GLN A 265 23.76 3.99 -17.16
CA GLN A 265 25.11 4.42 -16.86
C GLN A 265 25.20 4.97 -15.43
N SER A 266 24.09 4.99 -14.68
CA SER A 266 24.09 5.55 -13.34
C SER A 266 24.85 4.64 -12.39
N ALA A 267 25.60 5.23 -11.48
CA ALA A 267 26.13 4.46 -10.36
C ALA A 267 25.02 4.05 -9.38
N SER A 268 23.95 4.84 -9.31
CA SER A 268 22.78 4.59 -8.46
C SER A 268 22.00 3.39 -8.98
N ARG A 269 21.22 2.73 -8.10
CA ARG A 269 20.45 1.54 -8.47
C ARG A 269 19.07 1.56 -7.85
N VAL A 270 18.10 0.95 -8.53
CA VAL A 270 16.75 0.76 -8.00
C VAL A 270 16.43 -0.71 -7.86
N TYR A 271 16.08 -1.10 -6.64
CA TYR A 271 15.66 -2.43 -6.25
C TYR A 271 14.18 -2.44 -5.88
N GLY A 272 13.57 -3.62 -5.97
CA GLY A 272 12.22 -3.90 -5.52
C GLY A 272 12.14 -5.11 -4.62
N MET A 273 11.19 -5.11 -3.71
CA MET A 273 10.74 -6.32 -3.02
C MET A 273 9.28 -6.20 -2.60
N VAL A 274 8.63 -7.35 -2.44
CA VAL A 274 7.31 -7.46 -1.82
C VAL A 274 7.52 -8.02 -0.43
N VAL A 275 6.87 -7.44 0.58
CA VAL A 275 6.85 -7.97 1.93
C VAL A 275 5.42 -8.30 2.32
N THR A 276 5.18 -9.55 2.70
CA THR A 276 3.88 -9.99 3.22
C THR A 276 3.92 -10.11 4.73
N ALA A 277 3.01 -9.44 5.42
CA ALA A 277 2.83 -9.55 6.85
C ALA A 277 2.36 -10.96 7.25
N GLN A 278 2.90 -11.45 8.37
CA GLN A 278 2.51 -12.72 8.96
C GLN A 278 2.58 -12.63 10.48
N TRP A 279 1.53 -13.07 11.16
CA TRP A 279 1.57 -13.24 12.62
C TRP A 279 2.32 -14.51 12.99
N ARG A 280 3.26 -14.38 13.92
CA ARG A 280 3.96 -15.51 14.51
C ARG A 280 3.11 -16.13 15.63
N ALA A 281 3.38 -17.39 15.95
CA ALA A 281 2.67 -18.09 17.02
C ALA A 281 2.88 -17.47 18.41
N ASP A 282 3.95 -16.69 18.58
CA ASP A 282 4.30 -15.99 19.82
C ASP A 282 3.67 -14.58 19.95
N GLY A 283 2.77 -14.22 19.03
CA GLY A 283 2.05 -12.95 19.04
C GLY A 283 2.76 -11.79 18.32
N ARG A 284 4.02 -11.97 17.89
CA ARG A 284 4.74 -10.93 17.14
C ARG A 284 4.22 -10.76 15.72
N LEU A 285 4.19 -9.51 15.27
CA LEU A 285 4.09 -9.18 13.86
C LEU A 285 5.42 -9.56 13.20
N GLY A 286 5.36 -10.52 12.30
CA GLY A 286 6.45 -10.92 11.42
C GLY A 286 6.15 -10.62 9.96
N TYR A 287 7.04 -11.09 9.11
CA TYR A 287 7.01 -10.79 7.68
C TYR A 287 7.66 -11.91 6.86
N VAL A 288 7.26 -12.01 5.60
CA VAL A 288 7.84 -12.89 4.57
C VAL A 288 8.27 -12.03 3.39
N PRO A 289 9.57 -11.78 3.20
CA PRO A 289 10.05 -10.98 2.09
C PRO A 289 10.20 -11.84 0.83
N SER A 290 9.86 -11.26 -0.32
CA SER A 290 10.23 -11.83 -1.62
C SER A 290 11.73 -11.68 -1.87
N LYS A 291 12.23 -12.35 -2.91
CA LYS A 291 13.57 -12.06 -3.44
C LYS A 291 13.63 -10.59 -3.86
N ARG A 292 14.73 -9.93 -3.53
CA ARG A 292 15.03 -8.57 -4.00
C ARG A 292 15.33 -8.61 -5.50
N THR A 293 14.54 -7.86 -6.27
CA THR A 293 14.69 -7.68 -7.72
C THR A 293 15.48 -6.41 -8.00
N ARG A 294 16.39 -6.43 -8.97
CA ARG A 294 17.11 -5.24 -9.43
C ARG A 294 16.46 -4.78 -10.73
N TYR A 295 15.87 -3.59 -10.74
CA TYR A 295 15.19 -3.06 -11.93
C TYR A 295 16.11 -2.21 -12.81
N PHE A 296 16.78 -1.23 -12.19
CA PHE A 296 17.54 -0.22 -12.92
C PHE A 296 18.95 -0.07 -12.32
N THR A 297 19.93 0.04 -13.21
CA THR A 297 21.37 0.21 -12.97
C THR A 297 21.93 0.95 -14.15
#